data_AF-A8WLN4-F1
#
_entry.id   AF-A8WLN4-F1
#
_cell.length_a   1.000
_cell.length_b   1.000
_cell.length_c   1.000
_cell.angle_alpha   90.00
_cell.angle_beta   90.00
_cell.angle_gamma   90.00
#
_symmetry.space_group_name_H-M   'P 1'
#
loop_
_entity.id
_entity.type
_entity.pdbx_description
1 polymer ?
#
loop_
_entity_poly.entity_id
_entity_poly.type
_entity_poly.pdbx_seq_one_letter_code
_entity_poly.pdbx_strand_id
1 'polypeptide(L)'
;MQTVGESQRKKSEPATVKKKKTPEGAKRQFVEELEQKAGEEFGHHIERLKMIPFEAKATSTAAAYKAENDKRNSWISQKKLPMDESSFLFYLLDRAKQIGSSALAKISAAYQTANEGISAIGASFVSDIIKSKRREESLLEKEVVKTRSSFFNYEPGSDADILMCRWRLRTKGKCPYVFSHLDGSKKLSKQAISTLSTKMLAAIGKPGATHHCFRRGGANNMRRIGHSMEEIQCRGRWRSAAGLQRYLTDVPIAQGCLQSQAESDDEEK
;
A
#
# COMPACT_ATOMS: atom_id res chain seq x y z
N MET A 1 -22.19 -0.31 -63.96
CA MET A 1 -21.52 -1.34 -63.12
C MET A 1 -20.34 -0.63 -62.45
N GLN A 2 -20.44 -0.28 -61.17
CA GLN A 2 -19.83 -1.00 -60.02
C GLN A 2 -18.30 -1.14 -60.19
N THR A 3 -17.40 -0.78 -59.26
CA THR A 3 -17.48 -0.42 -57.84
C THR A 3 -16.10 0.10 -57.38
N VAL A 4 -16.13 1.10 -56.48
CA VAL A 4 -15.36 1.26 -55.22
C VAL A 4 -13.84 0.98 -55.21
N GLY A 5 -13.10 2.02 -54.80
CA GLY A 5 -11.72 1.95 -54.31
C GLY A 5 -11.38 3.13 -53.39
N GLU A 6 -12.20 3.39 -52.37
CA GLU A 6 -11.81 4.22 -51.22
C GLU A 6 -10.77 3.46 -50.39
N SER A 7 -9.58 4.03 -50.20
CA SER A 7 -8.69 3.60 -49.12
C SER A 7 -7.90 4.78 -48.54
N GLN A 8 -8.44 5.25 -47.42
CA GLN A 8 -7.75 5.80 -46.26
C GLN A 8 -7.12 7.20 -46.37
N ARG A 9 -8.00 8.21 -46.31
CA ARG A 9 -7.70 9.42 -45.53
C ARG A 9 -7.42 8.99 -44.08
N LYS A 10 -6.17 9.15 -43.62
CA LYS A 10 -5.82 9.18 -42.20
C LYS A 10 -6.74 10.20 -41.51
N LYS A 11 -7.79 9.71 -40.83
CA LYS A 11 -8.50 10.47 -39.81
C LYS A 11 -7.47 10.78 -38.74
N SER A 12 -7.03 12.03 -38.70
CA SER A 12 -6.37 12.59 -37.52
C SER A 12 -7.27 12.30 -36.32
N GLU A 13 -6.77 11.47 -35.41
CA GLU A 13 -7.38 11.27 -34.10
C GLU A 13 -7.65 12.64 -33.47
N PRO A 14 -8.80 12.85 -32.82
CA PRO A 14 -9.02 14.10 -32.12
C PRO A 14 -7.97 14.18 -31.01
N ALA A 15 -7.13 15.21 -31.07
CA ALA A 15 -6.22 15.56 -29.98
C ALA A 15 -7.02 15.47 -28.69
N THR A 16 -6.66 14.51 -27.84
CA THR A 16 -7.25 14.36 -26.52
C THR A 16 -7.10 15.71 -25.85
N VAL A 17 -8.21 16.43 -25.73
CA VAL A 17 -8.28 17.70 -25.02
C VAL A 17 -7.80 17.37 -23.61
N LYS A 18 -6.52 17.65 -23.34
CA LYS A 18 -5.95 17.55 -22.00
C LYS A 18 -6.74 18.56 -21.20
N LYS A 19 -7.84 18.12 -20.57
CA LYS A 19 -8.66 18.96 -19.67
C LYS A 19 -7.67 19.70 -18.76
N LYS A 20 -7.57 21.02 -18.92
CA LYS A 20 -6.56 21.83 -18.23
C LYS A 20 -6.72 21.61 -16.72
N LYS A 21 -5.61 21.51 -16.00
CA LYS A 21 -5.63 21.41 -14.53
C LYS A 21 -5.97 22.81 -14.03
N THR A 22 -7.23 23.06 -13.70
CA THR A 22 -7.68 24.38 -13.29
C THR A 22 -7.91 24.43 -11.79
N PRO A 23 -7.53 25.53 -11.12
CA PRO A 23 -7.99 25.80 -9.77
C PRO A 23 -9.51 25.96 -9.75
N GLU A 24 -10.09 25.81 -8.57
CA GLU A 24 -11.53 25.87 -8.31
C GLU A 24 -11.82 26.81 -7.13
N GLY A 25 -13.09 27.18 -6.96
CA GLY A 25 -13.54 28.02 -5.85
C GLY A 25 -12.87 29.39 -5.81
N ALA A 26 -12.51 29.84 -4.61
CA ALA A 26 -11.88 31.14 -4.39
C ALA A 26 -10.55 31.31 -5.17
N LYS A 27 -9.76 30.24 -5.34
CA LYS A 27 -8.55 30.30 -6.18
C LYS A 27 -8.87 30.59 -7.64
N ARG A 28 -10.00 30.07 -8.15
CA ARG A 28 -10.46 30.37 -9.51
C ARG A 28 -10.91 31.82 -9.63
N GLN A 29 -11.73 32.29 -8.68
CA GLN A 29 -12.20 33.68 -8.64
C GLN A 29 -11.03 34.66 -8.59
N PHE A 30 -10.03 34.39 -7.75
CA PHE A 30 -8.83 35.22 -7.66
C PHE A 30 -8.03 35.26 -8.98
N VAL A 31 -7.90 34.11 -9.66
CA VAL A 31 -7.24 34.07 -10.97
C VAL A 31 -8.05 34.83 -12.04
N GLU A 32 -9.37 34.72 -12.05
CA GLU A 32 -10.25 35.47 -12.95
C GLU A 32 -10.17 36.98 -12.68
N GLU A 33 -10.07 37.41 -11.43
CA GLU A 33 -9.82 38.82 -11.08
C GLU A 33 -8.45 39.31 -11.56
N LEU A 34 -7.41 38.48 -11.45
CA LEU A 34 -6.08 38.79 -11.98
C LEU A 34 -6.10 38.94 -13.50
N GLU A 35 -6.87 38.11 -14.21
CA GLU A 35 -7.07 38.23 -15.67
C GLU A 35 -7.77 39.53 -16.06
N GLN A 36 -8.71 40.01 -15.24
CA GLN A 36 -9.39 41.27 -15.51
C GLN A 36 -8.52 42.50 -15.20
N LYS A 37 -7.67 42.42 -14.17
CA LYS A 37 -6.80 43.51 -13.74
C LYS A 37 -5.52 43.60 -14.55
N ALA A 38 -5.00 42.46 -15.01
CA ALA A 38 -3.76 42.39 -15.76
C ALA A 38 -4.05 42.35 -17.26
N GLY A 39 -3.36 43.18 -18.04
CA GLY A 39 -3.44 43.13 -19.50
C GLY A 39 -2.88 41.82 -20.08
N GLU A 40 -3.05 41.63 -21.40
CA GLU A 40 -2.61 40.42 -22.13
C GLU A 40 -1.14 40.05 -21.90
N GLU A 41 -0.29 41.04 -21.62
CA GLU A 41 1.14 40.86 -21.32
C GLU A 41 1.43 39.90 -20.16
N PHE A 42 0.50 39.78 -19.20
CA PHE A 42 0.66 38.89 -18.04
C PHE A 42 -0.03 37.53 -18.20
N GLY A 43 -0.66 37.25 -19.36
CA GLY A 43 -1.41 36.02 -19.59
C GLY A 43 -0.61 34.74 -19.33
N HIS A 44 0.69 34.72 -19.69
CA HIS A 44 1.58 33.59 -19.40
C HIS A 44 1.76 33.34 -17.88
N HIS A 45 1.89 34.41 -17.09
CA HIS A 45 2.05 34.31 -15.63
C HIS A 45 0.78 33.78 -14.98
N ILE A 46 -0.38 34.25 -15.43
CA ILE A 46 -1.68 33.80 -14.96
C ILE A 46 -1.90 32.31 -15.29
N GLU A 47 -1.56 31.90 -16.52
CA GLU A 47 -1.68 30.49 -16.88
C GLU A 47 -0.75 29.61 -16.05
N ARG A 48 0.45 30.11 -15.70
CA ARG A 48 1.35 29.42 -14.77
C ARG A 48 0.75 29.32 -13.36
N LEU A 49 0.14 30.39 -12.84
CA LEU A 49 -0.51 30.41 -11.53
C LEU A 49 -1.62 29.34 -11.40
N LYS A 50 -2.37 29.07 -12.47
CA LYS A 50 -3.37 27.98 -12.50
C LYS A 50 -2.74 26.60 -12.30
N MET A 51 -1.52 26.41 -12.77
CA MET A 51 -0.83 25.12 -12.81
C MET A 51 0.00 24.84 -11.54
N ILE A 52 0.53 25.88 -10.89
CA ILE A 52 1.42 25.79 -9.73
C ILE A 52 0.92 24.84 -8.62
N PRO A 53 -0.37 24.87 -8.19
CA PRO A 53 -0.85 23.98 -7.13
C PRO A 53 -0.65 22.49 -7.45
N PHE A 54 -0.71 22.14 -8.74
CA PHE A 54 -0.52 20.77 -9.21
C PHE A 54 0.96 20.46 -9.51
N GLU A 55 1.74 21.44 -9.96
CA GLU A 55 3.18 21.29 -10.22
C GLU A 55 4.01 21.20 -8.94
N ALA A 56 3.52 21.80 -7.85
CA ALA A 56 4.10 21.62 -6.51
C ALA A 56 3.94 20.18 -5.98
N LYS A 57 3.21 19.30 -6.67
CA LYS A 57 3.05 17.89 -6.31
C LYS A 57 3.84 17.00 -7.27
N ALA A 58 4.30 15.85 -6.77
CA ALA A 58 4.87 14.81 -7.62
C ALA A 58 3.91 14.45 -8.77
N THR A 59 4.45 14.17 -9.97
CA THR A 59 3.65 13.98 -11.20
C THR A 59 2.57 12.91 -11.04
N SER A 60 2.87 11.79 -10.37
CA SER A 60 1.91 10.72 -10.08
C SER A 60 0.78 11.20 -9.15
N THR A 61 1.11 11.95 -8.10
CA THR A 61 0.14 12.53 -7.15
C THR A 61 -0.76 13.56 -7.84
N ALA A 62 -0.18 14.44 -8.67
CA ALA A 62 -0.93 15.45 -9.41
C ALA A 62 -1.95 14.82 -10.37
N ALA A 63 -1.54 13.77 -11.09
CA ALA A 63 -2.44 13.01 -11.96
C ALA A 63 -3.56 12.32 -11.16
N ALA A 64 -3.21 11.73 -10.01
CA ALA A 64 -4.16 11.07 -9.15
C ALA A 64 -5.18 12.04 -8.54
N TYR A 65 -4.76 13.23 -8.12
CA TYR A 65 -5.65 14.27 -7.58
C TYR A 65 -6.58 14.83 -8.66
N LYS A 66 -6.07 15.06 -9.86
CA LYS A 66 -6.89 15.45 -11.00
C LYS A 66 -8.00 14.44 -11.25
N ALA A 67 -7.67 13.15 -11.30
CA ALA A 67 -8.64 12.09 -11.51
C ALA A 67 -9.72 12.02 -10.41
N GLU A 68 -9.38 12.26 -9.14
CA GLU A 68 -10.39 12.32 -8.08
C GLU A 68 -11.27 13.57 -8.18
N ASN A 69 -10.71 14.74 -8.51
CA ASN A 69 -11.48 15.97 -8.69
C ASN A 69 -12.43 15.88 -9.90
N ASP A 70 -11.98 15.28 -11.00
CA ASP A 70 -12.82 15.05 -12.19
C ASP A 70 -14.03 14.16 -11.85
N LYS A 71 -13.84 13.11 -11.02
CA LYS A 71 -14.93 12.25 -10.54
C LYS A 71 -15.89 13.02 -9.64
N ARG A 72 -15.37 13.80 -8.69
CA ARG A 72 -16.19 14.65 -7.81
C ARG A 72 -17.04 15.61 -8.64
N ASN A 73 -16.43 16.34 -9.57
CA ASN A 73 -17.12 17.31 -10.42
C ASN A 73 -18.22 16.63 -11.25
N SER A 74 -17.92 15.48 -11.85
CA SER A 74 -18.92 14.70 -12.60
C SER A 74 -20.10 14.27 -11.72
N TRP A 75 -19.83 13.82 -10.49
CA TRP A 75 -20.89 13.41 -9.55
C TRP A 75 -21.74 14.61 -9.09
N ILE A 76 -21.12 15.74 -8.76
CA ILE A 76 -21.82 16.97 -8.36
C ILE A 76 -22.73 17.46 -9.50
N SER A 77 -22.20 17.50 -10.73
CA SER A 77 -22.99 17.87 -11.92
C SER A 77 -24.15 16.90 -12.16
N GLN A 78 -23.93 15.59 -12.03
CA GLN A 78 -24.99 14.59 -12.18
C GLN A 78 -26.10 14.76 -11.13
N LYS A 79 -25.73 15.14 -9.91
CA LYS A 79 -26.67 15.38 -8.80
C LYS A 79 -27.29 16.78 -8.81
N LYS A 80 -26.92 17.64 -9.79
CA LYS A 80 -27.37 19.03 -9.91
C LYS A 80 -27.11 19.85 -8.64
N LEU A 81 -25.98 19.59 -7.99
CA LEU A 81 -25.54 20.30 -6.78
C LEU A 81 -24.62 21.47 -7.13
N PRO A 82 -24.54 22.51 -6.27
CA PRO A 82 -23.59 23.61 -6.46
C PRO A 82 -22.14 23.12 -6.35
N MET A 83 -21.20 23.80 -7.01
CA MET A 83 -19.78 23.43 -6.97
C MET A 83 -19.09 24.07 -5.76
N ASP A 84 -19.51 23.66 -4.56
CA ASP A 84 -19.10 24.24 -3.28
C ASP A 84 -18.58 23.20 -2.27
N GLU A 85 -18.16 23.68 -1.10
CA GLU A 85 -17.68 22.85 0.01
C GLU A 85 -18.77 21.89 0.51
N SER A 86 -20.02 22.34 0.59
CA SER A 86 -21.16 21.54 1.03
C SER A 86 -21.35 20.29 0.16
N SER A 87 -21.30 20.48 -1.16
CA SER A 87 -21.46 19.40 -2.13
C SER A 87 -20.27 18.45 -2.13
N PHE A 88 -19.07 18.95 -1.80
CA PHE A 88 -17.92 18.11 -1.54
C PHE A 88 -18.11 17.23 -0.30
N LEU A 89 -18.66 17.75 0.81
CA LEU A 89 -18.94 16.95 2.00
C LEU A 89 -19.96 15.83 1.70
N PHE A 90 -21.01 16.13 0.94
CA PHE A 90 -21.97 15.10 0.49
C PHE A 90 -21.30 14.04 -0.38
N TYR A 91 -20.45 14.46 -1.33
CA TYR A 91 -19.68 13.52 -2.15
C TYR A 91 -18.78 12.62 -1.30
N LEU A 92 -18.05 13.19 -0.33
CA LEU A 92 -17.15 12.43 0.52
C LEU A 92 -17.90 11.38 1.36
N LEU A 93 -19.07 11.76 1.88
CA LEU A 93 -19.94 10.85 2.63
C LEU A 93 -20.50 9.72 1.76
N ASP A 94 -20.92 10.01 0.52
CA ASP A 94 -21.37 8.99 -0.44
C ASP A 94 -20.24 8.00 -0.76
N ARG A 95 -19.03 8.52 -0.99
CA ARG A 95 -17.85 7.69 -1.26
C ARG A 95 -17.47 6.82 -0.06
N ALA A 96 -17.65 7.31 1.17
CA ALA A 96 -17.34 6.55 2.39
C ALA A 96 -18.15 5.25 2.51
N LYS A 97 -19.28 5.11 1.80
CA LYS A 97 -20.03 3.85 1.72
C LYS A 97 -19.30 2.77 0.92
N GLN A 98 -18.49 3.16 -0.06
CA GLN A 98 -17.89 2.25 -1.04
C GLN A 98 -16.37 2.08 -0.90
N ILE A 99 -15.68 3.07 -0.32
CA ILE A 99 -14.21 3.08 -0.26
C ILE A 99 -13.68 3.25 1.17
N GLY A 100 -12.41 2.92 1.34
CA GLY A 100 -11.75 2.97 2.64
C GLY A 100 -11.21 4.33 3.06
N SER A 101 -10.83 4.43 4.33
CA SER A 101 -10.41 5.69 4.99
C SER A 101 -9.19 6.34 4.34
N SER A 102 -8.24 5.55 3.84
CA SER A 102 -7.05 6.05 3.13
C SER A 102 -7.39 6.70 1.77
N ALA A 103 -8.38 6.14 1.05
CA ALA A 103 -8.84 6.69 -0.21
C ALA A 103 -9.64 7.99 0.01
N LEU A 104 -10.42 8.08 1.09
CA LEU A 104 -11.11 9.31 1.49
C LEU A 104 -10.12 10.45 1.81
N ALA A 105 -9.02 10.15 2.51
CA ALA A 105 -7.96 11.12 2.78
C ALA A 105 -7.33 11.66 1.49
N LYS A 106 -7.13 10.78 0.49
CA LYS A 106 -6.65 11.18 -0.84
C LYS A 106 -7.65 12.11 -1.56
N ILE A 107 -8.94 11.81 -1.51
CA ILE A 107 -10.00 12.66 -2.09
C ILE A 107 -10.00 14.04 -1.43
N SER A 108 -9.88 14.10 -0.10
CA SER A 108 -9.79 15.37 0.63
C SER A 108 -8.56 16.20 0.23
N ALA A 109 -7.39 15.58 0.15
CA ALA A 109 -6.17 16.26 -0.29
C ALA A 109 -6.25 16.74 -1.76
N ALA A 110 -6.92 15.97 -2.62
CA ALA A 110 -7.19 16.37 -4.00
C ALA A 110 -8.09 17.62 -4.06
N TYR A 111 -9.15 17.67 -3.25
CA TYR A 111 -10.04 18.83 -3.14
C TYR A 111 -9.28 20.08 -2.72
N GLN A 112 -8.48 19.99 -1.65
CA GLN A 112 -7.65 21.11 -1.15
C GLN A 112 -6.55 21.55 -2.13
N THR A 113 -6.13 20.69 -3.06
CA THR A 113 -5.16 21.09 -4.09
C THR A 113 -5.81 21.99 -5.13
N ALA A 114 -7.06 21.68 -5.52
CA ALA A 114 -7.81 22.50 -6.46
C ALA A 114 -8.43 23.76 -5.83
N ASN A 115 -8.80 23.71 -4.55
CA ASN A 115 -9.46 24.80 -3.83
C ASN A 115 -8.51 25.47 -2.81
N GLU A 116 -8.91 26.59 -2.22
CA GLU A 116 -8.08 27.37 -1.29
C GLU A 116 -7.83 26.66 0.06
N GLY A 117 -8.71 25.73 0.40
CA GLY A 117 -8.71 24.97 1.63
C GLY A 117 -10.12 24.45 1.89
N ILE A 118 -10.35 23.88 3.07
CA ILE A 118 -11.69 23.56 3.57
C ILE A 118 -11.89 24.48 4.78
N SER A 119 -13.09 25.00 4.98
CA SER A 119 -13.41 25.75 6.20
C SER A 119 -13.05 24.95 7.46
N ALA A 120 -12.84 25.63 8.59
CA ALA A 120 -12.51 24.93 9.85
C ALA A 120 -13.57 23.89 10.23
N ILE A 121 -14.85 24.23 10.02
CA ILE A 121 -15.99 23.34 10.27
C ILE A 121 -15.97 22.16 9.30
N GLY A 122 -15.84 22.40 7.99
CA GLY A 122 -15.75 21.33 7.01
C GLY A 122 -14.54 20.43 7.21
N ALA A 123 -13.40 20.97 7.61
CA ALA A 123 -12.20 20.20 7.92
C ALA A 123 -12.43 19.27 9.12
N SER A 124 -13.20 19.72 10.13
CA SER A 124 -13.65 18.86 11.23
C SER A 124 -14.51 17.71 10.71
N PHE A 125 -15.53 18.00 9.90
CA PHE A 125 -16.40 16.96 9.32
C PHE A 125 -15.63 15.95 8.47
N VAL A 126 -14.72 16.40 7.60
CA VAL A 126 -13.86 15.51 6.81
C VAL A 126 -13.04 14.59 7.72
N SER A 127 -12.44 15.15 8.77
CA SER A 127 -11.66 14.39 9.75
C SER A 127 -12.52 13.32 10.42
N ASP A 128 -13.73 13.69 10.83
CA ASP A 128 -14.65 12.79 11.53
C ASP A 128 -15.21 11.70 10.61
N ILE A 129 -15.49 12.00 9.34
CA ILE A 129 -15.86 11.00 8.32
C ILE A 129 -14.73 9.98 8.15
N ILE A 130 -13.48 10.43 7.99
CA ILE A 130 -12.32 9.55 7.82
C ILE A 130 -12.08 8.70 9.07
N LYS A 131 -12.17 9.30 10.27
CA LYS A 131 -12.02 8.59 11.55
C LYS A 131 -13.14 7.56 11.75
N SER A 132 -14.38 7.93 11.46
CA SER A 132 -15.54 7.04 11.53
C SER A 132 -15.31 5.82 10.63
N LYS A 133 -14.93 6.05 9.36
CA LYS A 133 -14.65 4.96 8.43
C LYS A 133 -13.51 4.06 8.88
N ARG A 134 -12.45 4.64 9.43
CA ARG A 134 -11.32 3.88 10.00
C ARG A 134 -11.75 3.01 11.19
N ARG A 135 -12.69 3.48 12.02
CA ARG A 135 -13.26 2.70 13.12
C ARG A 135 -14.10 1.54 12.60
N GLU A 136 -14.97 1.77 11.61
CA GLU A 136 -15.72 0.71 10.93
C GLU A 136 -14.78 -0.38 10.38
N GLU A 137 -13.73 0.02 9.64
CA GLU A 137 -12.71 -0.88 9.11
C GLU A 137 -12.03 -1.70 10.23
N SER A 138 -11.72 -1.06 11.37
CA SER A 138 -11.10 -1.72 12.51
C SER A 138 -12.03 -2.70 13.22
N LEU A 139 -13.33 -2.44 13.25
CA LEU A 139 -14.34 -3.33 13.82
C LEU A 139 -14.57 -4.53 12.92
N LEU A 140 -14.69 -4.31 11.61
CA LEU A 140 -14.75 -5.37 10.61
C LEU A 140 -13.47 -6.21 10.61
N GLU A 141 -12.28 -5.60 10.76
CA GLU A 141 -11.03 -6.34 10.91
C GLU A 141 -11.04 -7.20 12.18
N LYS A 142 -11.61 -6.73 13.29
CA LYS A 142 -11.74 -7.53 14.52
C LYS A 142 -12.73 -8.68 14.36
N GLU A 143 -13.82 -8.51 13.61
CA GLU A 143 -14.81 -9.56 13.36
C GLU A 143 -14.31 -10.61 12.34
N VAL A 144 -13.58 -10.17 11.31
CA VAL A 144 -12.88 -11.04 10.34
C VAL A 144 -11.63 -11.68 10.96
N VAL A 145 -11.14 -11.17 12.09
CA VAL A 145 -10.22 -11.90 12.99
C VAL A 145 -11.03 -12.82 13.91
N LYS A 146 -11.99 -13.58 13.34
CA LYS A 146 -12.24 -14.94 13.80
C LYS A 146 -10.91 -15.70 13.70
N THR A 147 -10.23 -15.80 14.84
CA THR A 147 -9.15 -16.76 15.14
C THR A 147 -8.30 -17.14 13.93
N ARG A 148 -7.35 -16.27 13.55
CA ARG A 148 -6.21 -16.70 12.72
C ARG A 148 -5.32 -17.61 13.56
N SER A 149 -5.72 -18.87 13.75
CA SER A 149 -4.82 -19.89 14.27
C SER A 149 -3.74 -20.15 13.22
N SER A 150 -2.54 -19.64 13.50
CA SER A 150 -1.33 -20.12 12.84
C SER A 150 -0.86 -21.33 13.65
N PHE A 151 -1.09 -22.52 13.11
CA PHE A 151 -0.55 -23.74 13.69
C PHE A 151 0.93 -23.84 13.31
N PHE A 152 1.78 -23.97 14.32
CA PHE A 152 3.17 -24.37 14.12
C PHE A 152 3.20 -25.89 14.18
N ASN A 153 3.09 -26.52 13.00
CA ASN A 153 3.17 -27.97 12.88
C ASN A 153 4.63 -28.40 12.91
N TYR A 154 4.94 -29.36 13.76
CA TYR A 154 6.23 -30.04 13.85
C TYR A 154 5.95 -31.52 14.07
N GLU A 155 6.83 -32.38 13.56
CA GLU A 155 6.69 -33.82 13.74
C GLU A 155 7.03 -34.22 15.19
N PRO A 156 6.26 -35.12 15.81
CA PRO A 156 6.60 -35.67 17.13
C PRO A 156 8.03 -36.23 17.13
N GLY A 157 8.81 -35.88 18.15
CA GLY A 157 10.21 -36.31 18.27
C GLY A 157 11.23 -35.50 17.45
N SER A 158 10.80 -34.53 16.64
CA SER A 158 11.71 -33.59 15.98
C SER A 158 12.39 -32.64 16.98
N ASP A 159 13.51 -32.03 16.60
CA ASP A 159 14.17 -30.99 17.39
C ASP A 159 13.20 -29.87 17.81
N ALA A 160 12.29 -29.50 16.92
CA ALA A 160 11.26 -28.50 17.20
C ALA A 160 10.29 -28.98 18.29
N ASP A 161 9.85 -30.24 18.26
CA ASP A 161 9.01 -30.81 19.32
C ASP A 161 9.74 -30.82 20.67
N ILE A 162 11.00 -31.26 20.69
CA ILE A 162 11.83 -31.31 21.91
C ILE A 162 11.96 -29.90 22.50
N LEU A 163 12.25 -28.88 21.68
CA LEU A 163 12.35 -27.49 22.13
C LEU A 163 11.02 -26.96 22.67
N MET A 164 9.90 -27.27 22.00
CA MET A 164 8.57 -26.87 22.46
C MET A 164 8.16 -27.56 23.76
N CYS A 165 8.49 -28.84 23.93
CA CYS A 165 8.29 -29.60 25.16
C CYS A 165 9.10 -28.99 26.32
N ARG A 166 10.40 -28.74 26.10
CA ARG A 166 11.27 -28.08 27.10
C ARG A 166 10.73 -26.71 27.50
N TRP A 167 10.23 -25.93 26.55
CA TRP A 167 9.64 -24.62 26.82
C TRP A 167 8.36 -24.72 27.66
N ARG A 168 7.45 -25.64 27.33
CA ARG A 168 6.21 -25.87 28.10
C ARG A 168 6.49 -26.30 29.54
N LEU A 169 7.45 -27.20 29.73
CA LEU A 169 7.87 -27.65 31.07
C LEU A 169 8.46 -26.49 31.89
N ARG A 170 9.25 -25.62 31.27
CA ARG A 170 9.86 -24.46 31.93
C ARG A 170 8.82 -23.44 32.38
N THR A 171 7.80 -23.18 31.56
CA THR A 171 6.78 -22.16 31.84
C THR A 171 5.60 -22.69 32.67
N LYS A 172 5.47 -24.01 32.83
CA LYS A 172 4.42 -24.68 33.61
C LYS A 172 3.00 -24.24 33.26
N GLY A 173 2.77 -23.76 32.04
CA GLY A 173 1.45 -23.28 31.60
C GLY A 173 0.95 -22.04 32.34
N LYS A 174 1.82 -21.25 33.01
CA LYS A 174 1.43 -20.03 33.72
C LYS A 174 0.76 -18.96 32.83
N CYS A 175 1.01 -19.03 31.53
CA CYS A 175 0.48 -18.10 30.55
C CYS A 175 -0.36 -18.86 29.51
N PRO A 176 -1.52 -18.33 29.07
CA PRO A 176 -2.32 -18.96 28.01
C PRO A 176 -1.68 -18.84 26.62
N TYR A 177 -0.60 -18.06 26.47
CA TYR A 177 0.11 -17.89 25.21
C TYR A 177 1.27 -18.87 25.10
N VAL A 178 1.50 -19.40 23.89
CA VAL A 178 2.60 -20.34 23.60
C VAL A 178 3.95 -19.78 24.05
N PHE A 179 4.22 -18.49 23.78
CA PHE A 179 5.43 -17.80 24.23
C PHE A 179 5.08 -16.62 25.14
N SER A 180 5.64 -16.63 26.34
CA SER A 180 5.51 -15.60 27.37
C SER A 180 6.87 -15.08 27.81
N HIS A 181 6.86 -14.05 28.64
CA HIS A 181 8.02 -13.74 29.48
C HIS A 181 8.38 -14.93 30.39
N LEU A 182 9.64 -15.01 30.83
CA LEU A 182 10.17 -16.13 31.62
C LEU A 182 9.48 -16.27 33.00
N ASP A 183 8.94 -15.18 33.52
CA ASP A 183 8.11 -15.15 34.73
C ASP A 183 6.71 -15.77 34.52
N GLY A 184 6.32 -15.99 33.25
CA GLY A 184 5.02 -16.53 32.85
C GLY A 184 3.87 -15.52 32.92
N SER A 185 4.15 -14.24 33.17
CA SER A 185 3.11 -13.27 33.52
C SER A 185 2.35 -12.72 32.31
N LYS A 186 3.05 -12.48 31.20
CA LYS A 186 2.52 -11.77 30.03
C LYS A 186 3.02 -12.37 28.72
N LYS A 187 2.24 -12.18 27.65
CA LYS A 187 2.66 -12.48 26.27
C LYS A 187 3.87 -11.63 25.89
N LEU A 188 4.74 -12.16 25.03
CA LEU A 188 5.83 -11.39 24.48
C LEU A 188 5.31 -10.25 23.60
N SER A 189 5.92 -9.07 23.73
CA SER A 189 5.64 -7.94 22.85
C SER A 189 6.28 -8.15 21.48
N LYS A 190 5.74 -7.48 20.44
CA LYS A 190 6.34 -7.49 19.09
C LYS A 190 7.81 -7.02 19.12
N GLN A 191 8.09 -6.01 19.94
CA GLN A 191 9.44 -5.49 20.11
C GLN A 191 10.37 -6.53 20.76
N ALA A 192 9.91 -7.23 21.81
CA ALA A 192 10.70 -8.27 22.46
C ALA A 192 11.07 -9.41 21.49
N ILE A 193 10.12 -9.85 20.65
CA ILE A 193 10.36 -10.86 19.62
C ILE A 193 11.39 -10.37 18.59
N SER A 194 11.25 -9.11 18.13
CA SER A 194 12.18 -8.52 17.18
C SER A 194 13.60 -8.42 17.75
N THR A 195 13.75 -7.89 18.97
CA THR A 195 15.04 -7.77 19.65
C THR A 195 15.70 -9.14 19.87
N LEU A 196 14.93 -10.14 20.33
CA LEU A 196 15.45 -11.49 20.52
C LEU A 196 15.95 -12.08 19.21
N SER A 197 15.16 -11.96 18.14
CA SER A 197 15.51 -12.45 16.80
C SER A 197 16.80 -11.81 16.29
N THR A 198 16.92 -10.49 16.36
CA THR A 198 18.12 -9.76 15.93
C THR A 198 19.34 -10.15 16.77
N LYS A 199 19.18 -10.33 18.09
CA LYS A 199 20.26 -10.77 18.97
C LYS A 199 20.77 -12.18 18.59
N MET A 200 19.86 -13.10 18.30
CA MET A 200 20.24 -14.46 17.85
C MET A 200 20.92 -14.43 16.49
N LEU A 201 20.40 -13.65 15.53
CA LEU A 201 21.01 -13.50 14.21
C LEU A 201 22.42 -12.90 14.30
N ALA A 202 22.63 -11.92 15.17
CA ALA A 202 23.95 -11.37 15.43
C ALA A 202 24.90 -12.42 16.02
N ALA A 203 24.43 -13.24 16.97
CA ALA A 203 25.22 -14.29 17.60
C ALA A 203 25.69 -15.38 16.61
N ILE A 204 24.94 -15.63 15.54
CA ILE A 204 25.31 -16.56 14.46
C ILE A 204 26.08 -15.87 13.30
N GLY A 205 26.63 -14.68 13.53
CA GLY A 205 27.45 -13.96 12.54
C GLY A 205 26.66 -13.23 11.46
N LYS A 206 25.38 -12.91 11.69
CA LYS A 206 24.54 -12.09 10.79
C LYS A 206 24.13 -10.76 11.44
N PRO A 207 25.07 -9.87 11.77
CA PRO A 207 24.76 -8.55 12.33
C PRO A 207 23.92 -7.73 11.31
N GLY A 208 22.98 -6.92 11.82
CA GLY A 208 22.07 -6.11 11.00
C GLY A 208 20.89 -6.88 10.39
N ALA A 209 20.86 -8.22 10.48
CA ALA A 209 19.71 -9.01 10.05
C ALA A 209 18.52 -8.83 11.00
N THR A 210 17.31 -8.86 10.44
CA THR A 210 16.06 -8.69 11.20
C THR A 210 15.27 -9.99 11.25
N HIS A 211 14.24 -10.06 12.10
CA HIS A 211 13.36 -11.23 12.19
C HIS A 211 12.70 -11.61 10.84
N HIS A 212 12.58 -10.68 9.88
CA HIS A 212 12.12 -10.99 8.52
C HIS A 212 13.05 -11.94 7.75
N CYS A 213 14.32 -12.02 8.13
CA CYS A 213 15.29 -12.95 7.54
C CYS A 213 14.91 -14.41 7.76
N PHE A 214 14.24 -14.78 8.87
CA PHE A 214 13.74 -16.15 9.07
C PHE A 214 12.67 -16.49 8.04
N ARG A 215 11.76 -15.55 7.75
CA ARG A 215 10.72 -15.74 6.73
C ARG A 215 11.33 -15.86 5.33
N ARG A 216 12.36 -15.06 5.04
CA ARG A 216 13.12 -15.13 3.78
C ARG A 216 13.86 -16.46 3.65
N GLY A 217 14.62 -16.85 4.66
CA GLY A 217 15.37 -18.11 4.69
C GLY A 217 14.45 -19.32 4.55
N GLY A 218 13.31 -19.33 5.24
CA GLY A 218 12.30 -20.38 5.11
C GLY A 218 11.74 -20.51 3.69
N ALA A 219 11.42 -19.38 3.04
CA ALA A 219 10.96 -19.39 1.65
C ALA A 219 12.01 -19.96 0.68
N ASN A 220 13.27 -19.52 0.83
CA ASN A 220 14.37 -19.98 -0.01
C ASN A 220 14.72 -21.46 0.24
N ASN A 221 14.66 -21.93 1.49
CA ASN A 221 14.87 -23.34 1.79
C ASN A 221 13.77 -24.21 1.18
N MET A 222 12.50 -23.79 1.26
CA MET A 222 11.39 -24.51 0.61
C MET A 222 11.57 -24.58 -0.91
N ARG A 223 12.03 -23.50 -1.53
CA ARG A 223 12.37 -23.49 -2.96
C ARG A 223 13.51 -24.45 -3.28
N ARG A 224 14.55 -24.47 -2.44
CA ARG A 224 15.73 -25.34 -2.60
C ARG A 224 15.37 -26.84 -2.51
N ILE A 225 14.42 -27.21 -1.65
CA ILE A 225 13.95 -28.60 -1.50
C ILE A 225 12.87 -28.99 -2.52
N GLY A 226 12.56 -28.11 -3.49
CA GLY A 226 11.70 -28.44 -4.64
C GLY A 226 10.22 -28.08 -4.50
N HIS A 227 9.80 -27.33 -3.46
CA HIS A 227 8.41 -26.87 -3.36
C HIS A 227 8.03 -25.91 -4.49
N SER A 228 6.76 -25.97 -4.91
CA SER A 228 6.23 -25.06 -5.91
C SER A 228 6.09 -23.62 -5.37
N MET A 229 5.99 -22.67 -6.29
CA MET A 229 5.79 -21.27 -5.93
C MET A 229 4.47 -21.06 -5.20
N GLU A 230 3.43 -21.80 -5.59
CA GLU A 230 2.11 -21.77 -4.98
C GLU A 230 2.14 -22.33 -3.56
N GLU A 231 2.85 -23.44 -3.32
CA GLU A 231 3.01 -24.03 -1.98
C GLU A 231 3.74 -23.07 -1.04
N ILE A 232 4.82 -22.46 -1.50
CA ILE A 232 5.57 -21.45 -0.75
C ILE A 232 4.65 -20.25 -0.47
N GLN A 233 3.95 -19.75 -1.49
CA GLN A 233 3.04 -18.60 -1.36
C GLN A 233 1.95 -18.87 -0.31
N CYS A 234 1.32 -20.04 -0.38
CA CYS A 234 0.30 -20.50 0.56
C CYS A 234 0.86 -20.63 1.97
N ARG A 235 2.01 -21.31 2.14
CA ARG A 235 2.61 -21.57 3.45
C ARG A 235 3.03 -20.29 4.17
N GLY A 236 3.70 -19.37 3.48
CA GLY A 236 4.04 -18.07 4.08
C GLY A 236 2.96 -17.01 3.90
N ARG A 237 1.78 -17.37 3.38
CA ARG A 237 0.59 -16.51 3.28
C ARG A 237 0.87 -15.17 2.59
N TRP A 238 1.59 -15.22 1.47
CA TRP A 238 1.82 -14.03 0.66
C TRP A 238 0.58 -13.70 -0.17
N ARG A 239 0.16 -12.43 -0.12
CA ARG A 239 -1.04 -11.94 -0.84
C ARG A 239 -0.89 -11.93 -2.36
N SER A 240 0.34 -12.03 -2.86
CA SER A 240 0.65 -12.05 -4.28
C SER A 240 1.98 -12.75 -4.55
N ALA A 241 2.09 -13.36 -5.73
CA ALA A 241 3.33 -13.93 -6.23
C ALA A 241 4.46 -12.88 -6.30
N ALA A 242 4.14 -11.64 -6.71
CA ALA A 242 5.10 -10.54 -6.72
C ALA A 242 5.66 -10.21 -5.31
N GLY A 243 4.83 -10.35 -4.27
CA GLY A 243 5.24 -10.16 -2.89
C GLY A 243 6.18 -11.26 -2.38
N LEU A 244 5.96 -12.50 -2.81
CA LEU A 244 6.87 -13.63 -2.55
C LEU A 244 8.18 -13.49 -3.33
N GLN A 245 8.12 -13.09 -4.61
CA GLN A 245 9.29 -13.01 -5.48
C GLN A 245 10.41 -12.17 -4.88
N ARG A 246 10.08 -11.05 -4.22
CA ARG A 246 11.04 -10.17 -3.52
C ARG A 246 11.85 -10.86 -2.42
N TYR A 247 11.34 -11.96 -1.86
CA TYR A 247 12.05 -12.75 -0.85
C TYR A 247 12.93 -13.84 -1.48
N LEU A 248 12.67 -14.20 -2.73
CA LEU A 248 13.36 -15.28 -3.45
C LEU A 248 14.45 -14.79 -4.41
N THR A 249 14.61 -13.47 -4.56
CA THR A 249 15.63 -12.87 -5.44
C THR A 249 17.06 -12.94 -4.88
N ASP A 250 17.22 -13.12 -3.56
CA ASP A 250 18.53 -13.26 -2.89
C ASP A 250 18.95 -14.74 -2.81
N VAL A 251 19.05 -15.42 -3.95
CA VAL A 251 19.69 -16.75 -4.01
C VAL A 251 21.20 -16.52 -4.02
N PRO A 252 22.03 -17.21 -3.19
CA PRO A 252 23.49 -17.01 -3.16
C PRO A 252 24.17 -17.10 -4.54
N ILE A 253 23.64 -17.94 -5.42
CA ILE A 253 24.09 -18.09 -6.81
C ILE A 253 23.94 -16.78 -7.60
N ALA A 254 22.84 -16.04 -7.38
CA ALA A 254 22.58 -14.74 -8.02
C ALA A 254 23.44 -13.61 -7.44
N GLN A 255 24.08 -13.82 -6.29
CA GLN A 255 25.03 -12.89 -5.66
C GLN A 255 26.50 -13.28 -5.91
N GLY A 256 26.76 -14.26 -6.78
CA GLY A 256 28.12 -14.68 -7.15
C GLY A 256 28.78 -15.66 -6.17
N CYS A 257 28.05 -16.17 -5.17
CA CYS A 257 28.56 -17.25 -4.32
C CYS A 257 28.40 -18.58 -5.06
N LEU A 258 29.48 -19.02 -5.70
CA LEU A 258 29.59 -20.37 -6.26
C LEU A 258 29.52 -21.39 -5.13
N GLN A 259 28.66 -22.38 -5.31
CA GLN A 259 28.66 -23.58 -4.49
C GLN A 259 29.94 -24.34 -4.86
N SER A 260 30.91 -24.44 -3.94
CA SER A 260 32.04 -25.36 -4.14
C SER A 260 31.44 -26.73 -4.40
N GLN A 261 31.64 -27.25 -5.60
CA GLN A 261 31.30 -28.64 -5.91
C GLN A 261 31.99 -29.48 -4.85
N ALA A 262 31.20 -30.22 -4.07
CA ALA A 262 31.74 -31.33 -3.32
C ALA A 262 32.35 -32.26 -4.38
N GLU A 263 33.66 -32.46 -4.27
CA GLU A 263 34.44 -33.44 -5.02
C GLU A 263 33.66 -34.76 -4.99
N SER A 264 33.12 -35.13 -6.14
CA SER A 264 32.78 -36.52 -6.43
C SER A 264 34.06 -37.19 -6.91
N ASP A 265 34.97 -37.43 -5.98
CA ASP A 265 36.08 -38.36 -6.18
C ASP A 265 35.65 -39.70 -5.59
N ASP A 266 34.88 -40.45 -6.36
CA ASP A 266 34.92 -41.92 -6.30
C ASP A 266 35.33 -42.37 -7.71
N GLU A 267 36.64 -42.32 -7.96
CA GLU A 267 37.29 -43.01 -9.07
C GLU A 267 37.21 -44.53 -8.86
N GLU A 268 36.94 -45.23 -9.95
CA GLU A 268 37.07 -46.67 -10.10
C GLU A 268 38.43 -47.19 -9.61
N LYS A 269 38.40 -48.19 -8.72
CA LYS A 269 39.27 -49.37 -8.81
C LYS A 269 38.73 -50.57 -8.03
#